data_AF-A0A7C1ISP3-F1
#
_entry.id   AF-A0A7C1ISP3-F1
#
_cell.length_a   1.000
_cell.length_b   1.000
_cell.length_c   1.000
_cell.angle_alpha   90.00
_cell.angle_beta   90.00
_cell.angle_gamma   90.00
#
_symmetry.space_group_name_H-M   'P 1'
#
loop_
_entity.id
_entity.type
_entity.pdbx_description
1 polymer ?
#
loop_
_entity_poly.entity_id
_entity_poly.type
_entity_poly.pdbx_seq_one_letter_code
_entity_poly.pdbx_strand_id
1 'polypeptide(L)'
;RLYQASFLLRDYGFDVEELPFTQEGNLPLNSDPKRLWAEENLAHTPLEINTATPQELIRVPGIGLKGAERILAARCKDKLRSLEDLRAIGVANIHRAAPYILLDGEHATLQPRLF
;
A
#
# COMPACT_ATOMS: atom_id res chain seq x y z
N ARG A 1 6.12 -18.09 -10.15
CA ARG A 1 4.98 -17.22 -9.75
C ARG A 1 4.12 -17.81 -8.64
N LEU A 2 4.02 -19.13 -8.51
CA LEU A 2 3.39 -19.77 -7.35
C LEU A 2 3.90 -19.19 -6.01
N TYR A 3 5.21 -18.91 -5.90
CA TYR A 3 5.80 -18.26 -4.73
C TYR A 3 5.24 -16.86 -4.43
N GLN A 4 5.00 -16.04 -5.46
CA GLN A 4 4.38 -14.71 -5.31
C GLN A 4 2.93 -14.84 -4.84
N ALA A 5 2.16 -15.75 -5.43
CA ALA A 5 0.79 -16.03 -4.98
C ALA A 5 0.80 -16.52 -3.52
N SER A 6 1.66 -17.49 -3.17
CA SER A 6 1.74 -18.01 -1.80
C SER A 6 2.16 -16.95 -0.78
N PHE A 7 3.02 -15.99 -1.18
CA PHE A 7 3.46 -14.89 -0.32
C PHE A 7 2.33 -13.88 -0.10
N LEU A 8 1.51 -13.57 -1.11
CA LEU A 8 0.35 -12.69 -0.96
C LEU A 8 -0.73 -13.32 -0.06
N LEU A 9 -1.00 -14.61 -0.25
CA LEU A 9 -1.97 -15.34 0.58
C LEU A 9 -1.49 -15.46 2.03
N ARG A 10 -0.22 -15.87 2.25
CA ARG A 10 0.31 -16.15 3.59
C ARG A 10 0.70 -14.90 4.36
N ASP A 11 1.43 -13.99 3.73
CA ASP A 11 2.09 -12.88 4.42
C ASP A 11 1.32 -11.56 4.29
N TYR A 12 0.36 -11.46 3.37
CA TYR A 12 -0.44 -10.25 3.13
C TYR A 12 -1.95 -10.43 3.35
N GLY A 13 -2.40 -11.64 3.68
CA GLY A 13 -3.80 -11.92 3.98
C GLY A 13 -4.75 -11.64 2.81
N PHE A 14 -4.27 -11.84 1.58
CA PHE A 14 -5.14 -11.87 0.40
C PHE A 14 -5.94 -13.16 0.39
N ASP A 15 -7.20 -13.07 -0.02
CA ASP A 15 -7.97 -14.24 -0.43
C ASP A 15 -7.70 -14.58 -1.90
N VAL A 16 -7.93 -15.84 -2.28
CA VAL A 16 -7.73 -16.28 -3.68
C VAL A 16 -8.61 -15.49 -4.64
N GLU A 17 -9.80 -15.07 -4.20
CA GLU A 17 -10.75 -14.28 -4.99
C GLU A 17 -10.28 -12.83 -5.21
N GLU A 18 -9.41 -12.31 -4.34
CA GLU A 18 -8.85 -10.96 -4.44
C GLU A 18 -7.60 -10.90 -5.35
N LEU A 19 -7.10 -12.06 -5.79
CA LEU A 19 -5.92 -12.13 -6.64
C LEU A 19 -6.28 -11.78 -8.10
N PRO A 20 -5.58 -10.82 -8.74
CA PRO A 20 -5.88 -10.40 -10.10
C PRO A 20 -5.35 -11.44 -11.09
N PHE A 21 -6.09 -12.53 -11.31
CA PHE A 21 -5.73 -13.54 -12.30
C PHE A 21 -6.05 -13.06 -13.73
N THR A 22 -5.18 -13.40 -14.68
CA THR A 22 -5.48 -13.24 -16.12
C THR A 22 -6.59 -14.22 -16.52
N GLN A 23 -7.15 -14.05 -17.73
CA GLN A 23 -8.12 -15.01 -18.30
C GLN A 23 -7.60 -16.46 -18.38
N GLU A 24 -6.28 -16.64 -18.32
CA GLU A 24 -5.60 -17.95 -18.32
C GLU A 24 -5.38 -18.51 -16.91
N GLY A 25 -5.88 -17.84 -15.85
CA GLY A 25 -5.73 -18.26 -14.46
C GLY A 25 -4.35 -17.99 -13.84
N ASN A 26 -3.54 -17.15 -14.47
CA ASN A 26 -2.17 -16.83 -14.02
C ASN A 26 -2.09 -15.43 -13.43
N LEU A 27 -1.21 -15.21 -12.44
CA LEU A 27 -0.90 -13.84 -12.01
C LEU A 27 -0.14 -13.09 -13.13
N PRO A 28 -0.47 -11.81 -13.41
CA PRO A 28 -0.01 -11.07 -14.59
C PRO A 28 1.50 -10.83 -14.60
N LEU A 29 2.15 -11.20 -15.72
CA LEU A 29 3.60 -11.25 -15.85
C LEU A 29 4.33 -9.91 -15.66
N ASN A 30 3.67 -8.83 -16.03
CA ASN A 30 4.30 -7.52 -16.17
C ASN A 30 3.78 -6.51 -15.13
N SER A 31 2.98 -6.93 -14.16
CA SER A 31 2.35 -6.03 -13.18
C SER A 31 2.39 -6.60 -11.77
N ASP A 32 2.65 -5.73 -10.80
CA ASP A 32 2.63 -6.07 -9.39
C ASP A 32 1.17 -6.34 -8.94
N PRO A 33 0.86 -7.53 -8.38
CA PRO A 33 -0.52 -7.87 -8.03
C PRO A 33 -1.15 -6.93 -7.00
N LYS A 34 -0.36 -6.41 -6.03
CA LYS A 34 -0.88 -5.44 -5.07
C LYS A 34 -1.20 -4.11 -5.75
N ARG A 35 -0.39 -3.71 -6.73
CA ARG A 35 -0.67 -2.51 -7.53
C ARG A 35 -2.00 -2.63 -8.27
N LEU A 36 -2.26 -3.76 -8.91
CA LEU A 36 -3.53 -3.98 -9.62
C LEU A 36 -4.72 -3.96 -8.66
N TRP A 37 -4.62 -4.68 -7.54
CA TRP A 37 -5.66 -4.65 -6.51
C TRP A 37 -5.89 -3.23 -5.97
N ALA A 38 -4.83 -2.47 -5.71
CA ALA A 38 -4.94 -1.10 -5.21
C ALA A 38 -5.52 -0.13 -6.24
N GLU A 39 -5.23 -0.33 -7.54
CA GLU A 39 -5.86 0.43 -8.61
C GLU A 39 -7.38 0.21 -8.61
N GLU A 40 -7.83 -1.04 -8.46
CA GLU A 40 -9.26 -1.39 -8.46
C GLU A 40 -9.98 -0.96 -7.18
N ASN A 41 -9.31 -1.00 -6.03
CA ASN A 41 -9.94 -0.83 -4.72
C ASN A 41 -9.66 0.53 -4.05
N LEU A 42 -8.48 1.11 -4.27
CA LEU A 42 -8.01 2.30 -3.54
C LEU A 42 -7.83 3.55 -4.41
N ALA A 43 -7.79 3.43 -5.75
CA ALA A 43 -7.59 4.60 -6.62
C ALA A 43 -8.72 5.64 -6.48
N HIS A 44 -9.95 5.18 -6.28
CA HIS A 44 -11.12 6.06 -6.09
C HIS A 44 -11.49 6.26 -4.62
N THR A 45 -11.01 5.39 -3.73
CA THR A 45 -11.25 5.47 -2.28
C THR A 45 -9.94 5.26 -1.53
N PRO A 46 -9.07 6.28 -1.45
CA PRO A 46 -7.75 6.13 -0.85
C PRO A 46 -7.85 5.86 0.65
N LEU A 47 -6.86 5.13 1.18
CA LEU A 47 -6.84 4.67 2.55
C LEU A 47 -6.23 5.72 3.50
N GLU A 48 -6.96 6.12 4.54
CA GLU A 48 -6.41 6.98 5.60
C GLU A 48 -5.46 6.21 6.52
N ILE A 49 -4.16 6.52 6.45
CA ILE A 49 -3.14 5.73 7.15
C ILE A 49 -3.18 5.91 8.67
N ASN A 50 -3.73 7.02 9.16
CA ASN A 50 -3.81 7.26 10.60
C ASN A 50 -4.90 6.42 11.27
N THR A 51 -5.87 5.90 10.51
CA THR A 51 -6.99 5.08 11.03
C THR A 51 -6.98 3.65 10.51
N ALA A 52 -6.30 3.37 9.38
CA ALA A 52 -6.25 2.05 8.75
C ALA A 52 -5.83 0.92 9.69
N THR A 53 -6.39 -0.26 9.50
CA THR A 53 -5.95 -1.47 10.17
C THR A 53 -4.59 -1.94 9.64
N PRO A 54 -3.84 -2.77 10.41
CA PRO A 54 -2.61 -3.39 9.93
C PRO A 54 -2.79 -4.13 8.59
N GLN A 55 -3.92 -4.82 8.42
CA GLN A 55 -4.27 -5.60 7.23
C GLN A 55 -4.51 -4.70 6.01
N GLU A 56 -5.18 -3.57 6.18
CA GLU A 56 -5.35 -2.61 5.08
C GLU A 56 -4.02 -1.97 4.69
N LEU A 57 -3.18 -1.60 5.66
CA LEU A 57 -1.87 -0.99 5.42
C LEU A 57 -0.96 -1.91 4.60
N ILE A 58 -0.90 -3.20 4.93
CA ILE A 58 -0.06 -4.14 4.18
C ILE A 58 -0.58 -4.38 2.76
N ARG A 59 -1.85 -4.12 2.44
CA ARG A 59 -2.37 -4.24 1.06
C ARG A 59 -1.91 -3.10 0.15
N VAL A 60 -1.58 -1.94 0.71
CA VAL A 60 -1.10 -0.78 -0.06
C VAL A 60 0.24 -1.10 -0.76
N PRO A 61 0.38 -0.82 -2.06
CA PRO A 61 1.63 -0.99 -2.79
C PRO A 61 2.75 -0.17 -2.17
N GLY A 62 3.92 -0.77 -1.97
CA GLY A 62 5.06 -0.11 -1.34
C GLY A 62 5.04 -0.10 0.20
N ILE A 63 3.94 -0.50 0.84
CA ILE A 63 3.86 -0.76 2.28
C ILE A 63 3.88 -2.28 2.50
N GLY A 64 4.94 -2.76 3.17
CA GLY A 64 5.03 -4.15 3.63
C GLY A 64 4.83 -4.25 5.13
N LEU A 65 4.92 -5.46 5.71
CA LEU A 65 4.73 -5.70 7.14
C LEU A 65 5.52 -4.73 8.04
N LYS A 66 6.84 -4.60 7.82
CA LYS A 66 7.69 -3.65 8.55
C LYS A 66 7.28 -2.18 8.34
N GLY A 67 6.75 -1.84 7.17
CA GLY A 67 6.25 -0.49 6.89
C GLY A 67 4.97 -0.21 7.67
N ALA A 68 4.05 -1.16 7.68
CA ALA A 68 2.81 -1.08 8.44
C ALA A 68 3.09 -0.99 9.95
N GLU A 69 3.98 -1.83 10.50
CA GLU A 69 4.40 -1.75 11.91
C GLU A 69 4.93 -0.36 12.29
N ARG A 70 5.75 0.25 11.42
CA ARG A 70 6.29 1.59 11.66
C ARG A 70 5.22 2.67 11.59
N ILE A 71 4.28 2.57 10.65
CA ILE A 71 3.13 3.48 10.57
C ILE A 71 2.28 3.39 11.84
N LEU A 72 1.95 2.18 12.29
CA LEU A 72 1.19 1.94 13.52
C LEU A 72 1.89 2.52 14.75
N ALA A 73 3.20 2.30 14.87
CA ALA A 73 3.99 2.84 15.99
C ALA A 73 4.11 4.37 15.93
N ALA A 74 4.23 4.96 14.74
CA ALA A 74 4.38 6.40 14.55
C ALA A 74 3.08 7.16 14.84
N ARG A 75 1.95 6.68 14.29
CA ARG A 75 0.64 7.33 14.44
C ARG A 75 0.11 7.34 15.88
N CYS A 76 0.62 6.44 16.73
CA CYS A 76 0.35 6.46 18.18
C CYS A 76 1.01 7.65 18.90
N LYS A 77 2.05 8.25 18.30
CA LYS A 77 2.79 9.39 18.88
C LYS A 77 2.31 10.72 18.34
N ASP A 78 2.15 10.83 17.02
CA ASP A 78 1.59 11.98 16.33
C ASP A 78 1.03 11.53 14.97
N LYS A 79 0.09 12.29 14.41
CA LYS A 79 -0.47 12.01 13.10
C LYS A 79 0.56 12.21 12.00
N LEU A 80 0.54 11.31 11.03
CA LEU A 80 1.32 11.37 9.81
C LEU A 80 0.58 12.25 8.80
N ARG A 81 1.20 13.36 8.39
CA ARG A 81 0.56 14.41 7.56
C ARG A 81 1.25 14.59 6.20
N SER A 82 2.45 14.05 6.04
CA SER A 82 3.26 14.20 4.84
C SER A 82 3.95 12.92 4.40
N LEU A 83 4.34 12.86 3.13
CA LEU A 83 5.15 11.75 2.60
C LEU A 83 6.55 11.75 3.23
N GLU A 84 7.02 12.91 3.67
CA GLU A 84 8.26 13.11 4.42
C GLU A 84 8.19 12.40 5.77
N ASP A 85 7.06 12.45 6.48
CA ASP A 85 6.86 11.72 7.75
C ASP A 85 7.02 10.22 7.54
N LEU A 86 6.39 9.69 6.47
CA LEU A 86 6.52 8.29 6.08
C LEU A 86 7.96 7.91 5.73
N ARG A 87 8.71 8.80 5.07
CA ARG A 87 10.12 8.60 4.76
C ARG A 87 10.96 8.56 6.03
N ALA A 88 10.71 9.47 6.96
CA ALA A 88 11.44 9.61 8.22
C ALA A 88 11.32 8.35 9.08
N ILE A 89 10.15 7.69 9.04
CA ILE A 89 9.92 6.40 9.72
C ILE A 89 10.35 5.20 8.88
N GLY A 90 11.05 5.37 7.76
CA GLY A 90 11.64 4.28 6.99
C GLY A 90 10.67 3.49 6.10
N VAL A 91 9.55 4.09 5.68
CA VAL A 91 8.75 3.57 4.56
C VAL A 91 9.46 3.98 3.26
N ALA A 92 10.07 3.00 2.57
CA ALA A 92 11.00 3.30 1.47
C ALA A 92 10.32 3.60 0.12
N ASN A 93 9.20 2.93 -0.18
CA ASN A 93 8.56 2.98 -1.50
C ASN A 93 7.32 3.88 -1.53
N ILE A 94 7.41 5.05 -0.92
CA ILE A 94 6.30 5.99 -0.72
C ILE A 94 5.65 6.43 -2.04
N HIS A 95 6.43 6.54 -3.12
CA HIS A 95 5.91 6.86 -4.45
C HIS A 95 4.90 5.84 -4.98
N ARG A 96 4.99 4.57 -4.55
CA ARG A 96 4.02 3.52 -4.92
C ARG A 96 2.75 3.58 -4.06
N ALA A 97 2.86 4.07 -2.83
CA ALA A 97 1.75 4.18 -1.89
C ALA A 97 0.94 5.46 -2.10
N ALA A 98 1.61 6.57 -2.46
CA ALA A 98 1.04 7.91 -2.53
C ALA A 98 -0.29 8.03 -3.30
N PRO A 99 -0.52 7.34 -4.45
CA PRO A 99 -1.80 7.43 -5.14
C PRO A 99 -2.99 6.83 -4.37
N TYR A 100 -2.71 5.96 -3.39
CA TYR A 100 -3.71 5.10 -2.74
C TYR A 100 -3.93 5.43 -1.26
N ILE A 101 -3.31 6.50 -0.75
CA ILE A 101 -3.37 6.84 0.67
C ILE A 101 -3.75 8.31 0.91
N LEU A 102 -4.38 8.54 2.06
CA LEU A 102 -4.57 9.85 2.67
C LEU A 102 -3.63 10.01 3.88
N LEU A 103 -3.30 11.26 4.16
CA LEU A 103 -2.45 11.71 5.25
C LEU A 103 -3.21 12.79 6.04
N ASP A 104 -3.93 12.36 7.09
CA ASP A 104 -4.77 13.25 7.93
C ASP A 104 -5.89 13.94 7.11
N GLY A 105 -6.53 13.17 6.23
CA GLY A 105 -7.63 13.62 5.37
C GLY A 105 -7.20 14.23 4.03
N GLU A 106 -5.90 14.48 3.84
CA GLU A 106 -5.37 15.05 2.60
C GLU A 106 -4.78 13.97 1.70
N HIS A 107 -4.96 14.11 0.38
CA HIS A 107 -4.29 13.22 -0.57
C HIS A 107 -2.78 13.38 -0.46
N ALA A 108 -2.05 12.26 -0.48
CA ALA A 108 -0.60 12.26 -0.57
C ALA A 108 -0.15 12.77 -1.95
N THR A 109 -0.19 14.07 -2.16
CA THR A 109 0.29 14.70 -3.39
C THR A 109 1.79 14.53 -3.47
N LEU A 110 2.25 13.79 -4.47
CA LEU A 110 3.64 13.90 -4.93
C LEU A 110 3.79 15.30 -5.51
N GLN A 111 4.29 16.26 -4.73
CA GLN A 111 4.67 17.55 -5.30
C GLN A 111 5.65 17.27 -6.43
N PRO A 112 5.32 17.59 -7.70
CA PRO A 112 6.33 17.58 -8.74
C PRO A 112 7.35 18.64 -8.30
N ARG A 113 8.60 18.23 -8.10
CA ARG A 113 9.69 19.19 -7.91
C ARG A 113 9.72 20.06 -9.16
N LEU A 114 9.16 21.25 -9.06
CA LEU A 114 9.35 22.30 -10.07
C LEU A 114 10.84 22.66 -9.99
N PHE A 115 11.52 22.43 -11.11
CA PHE A 115 12.92 22.78 -11.33
C PHE A 115 13.11 24.30 -11.31
#